data_AF-A0A813I737-F1
#
_entry.id   AF-A0A813I737-F1
#
_cell.length_a   1.000
_cell.length_b   1.000
_cell.length_c   1.000
_cell.angle_alpha   90.00
_cell.angle_beta   90.00
_cell.angle_gamma   90.00
#
_symmetry.space_group_name_H-M   'P 1'
#
loop_
_entity.id
_entity.type
_entity.pdbx_description
1 polymer ?
#
loop_
_entity_poly.entity_id
_entity_poly.type
_entity_poly.pdbx_seq_one_letter_code
_entity_poly.pdbx_strand_id
1 'polypeptide(L)'
;VAACAKCCGFVGSVQAQLEVIFGEARFAPLLAALGGLPQRWQESAGAGSGSAVRCAQGCGEIYCSEACRDAHLQHSHNLLCTGPLDREDHPLLQFKYHALEHADTLLLAAQVFAFLINRAKATGGGAQATETLMRELLCFCHAPFREACRAPPGRAKDAEFYAHTDGVVNHAAGLLRAALEPHAPQEVAALFQGGNLFFSEVLGMFEYNNIDVEVASPLGAIFISRAQALVAASTSDPQAAAELQQLEALVREKEWVMRCVWGEETTGIYGDDEDLAKEGAQLLADDVDTAMGDDPVQDQKVATAAMADARIQVSQMTLEQVLKAAWPSLHGTGFFSSVARMNHSCAPNMKIEFPSNSACLTATSILNVAAGEELCISYIDQEADVQTRRRRLLEYGFTCSCSRCLEEDSMALRKAQKRLK
;
A
#
# COMPACT_ATOMS: atom_id res chain seq x y z
N VAL A 1 -7.60 5.33 -6.74
CA VAL A 1 -7.82 4.50 -7.96
C VAL A 1 -8.95 3.51 -7.71
N ALA A 2 -9.63 3.02 -8.75
CA ALA A 2 -10.67 1.99 -8.59
C ALA A 2 -10.07 0.58 -8.77
N ALA A 3 -10.12 -0.26 -7.73
CA ALA A 3 -9.52 -1.58 -7.74
C ALA A 3 -10.50 -2.65 -7.25
N CYS A 4 -10.31 -3.89 -7.71
CA CYS A 4 -11.06 -5.04 -7.26
C CYS A 4 -10.74 -5.32 -5.79
N ALA A 5 -11.78 -5.43 -4.95
CA ALA A 5 -11.61 -5.70 -3.52
C ALA A 5 -11.00 -7.08 -3.20
N LYS A 6 -10.95 -8.02 -4.17
CA LYS A 6 -10.37 -9.36 -3.97
C LYS A 6 -8.94 -9.51 -4.44
N CYS A 7 -8.67 -9.09 -5.68
CA CYS A 7 -7.39 -9.30 -6.35
C CYS A 7 -6.57 -8.01 -6.46
N CYS A 8 -7.10 -6.87 -6.01
CA CYS A 8 -6.42 -5.57 -6.08
C CYS A 8 -6.08 -5.12 -7.52
N GLY A 9 -6.66 -5.76 -8.54
CA GLY A 9 -6.48 -5.33 -9.92
C GLY A 9 -7.33 -4.11 -10.25
N PHE A 10 -6.83 -3.23 -11.11
CA PHE A 10 -7.59 -2.06 -11.57
C PHE A 10 -8.88 -2.50 -12.29
N VAL A 11 -10.00 -1.86 -11.97
CA VAL A 11 -11.34 -2.21 -12.53
C VAL A 11 -12.03 -1.02 -13.15
N GLY A 12 -12.91 -1.27 -14.12
CA GLY A 12 -13.64 -0.22 -14.82
C GLY A 12 -12.87 0.33 -16.02
N SER A 13 -13.49 1.29 -16.70
CA SER A 13 -12.91 1.92 -17.90
C SER A 13 -11.79 2.89 -17.55
N VAL A 14 -10.99 3.27 -18.55
CA VAL A 14 -10.05 4.40 -18.43
C VAL A 14 -10.78 5.63 -17.91
N GLN A 15 -11.98 5.92 -18.43
CA GLN A 15 -12.82 7.02 -17.95
C GLN A 15 -13.10 6.93 -16.45
N ALA A 16 -13.54 5.76 -15.95
CA ALA A 16 -13.83 5.57 -14.54
C ALA A 16 -12.58 5.75 -13.66
N GLN A 17 -11.40 5.36 -14.15
CA GLN A 17 -10.14 5.61 -13.44
C GLN A 17 -9.80 7.10 -13.40
N LEU A 18 -9.96 7.82 -14.52
CA LEU A 18 -9.73 9.26 -14.57
C LEU A 18 -10.72 10.01 -13.67
N GLU A 19 -11.98 9.60 -13.62
CA GLU A 19 -12.99 10.17 -12.71
C GLU A 19 -12.60 9.99 -11.23
N VAL A 20 -11.95 8.87 -10.87
CA VAL A 20 -11.43 8.68 -9.51
C VAL A 20 -10.19 9.53 -9.26
N ILE A 21 -9.28 9.64 -10.23
CA ILE A 21 -8.03 10.42 -10.10
C ILE A 21 -8.33 11.93 -10.03
N PHE A 22 -9.28 12.39 -10.82
CA PHE A 22 -9.69 13.79 -10.94
C PHE A 22 -11.01 14.09 -10.21
N GLY A 23 -11.40 13.27 -9.23
CA GLY A 23 -12.75 13.29 -8.63
C GLY A 23 -13.14 14.57 -7.90
N GLU A 24 -12.23 15.52 -7.72
CA GLU A 24 -12.56 16.82 -7.15
C GLU A 24 -13.32 17.70 -8.15
N ALA A 25 -14.35 18.41 -7.67
CA ALA A 25 -15.23 19.24 -8.49
C ALA A 25 -14.48 20.28 -9.35
N ARG A 26 -13.30 20.74 -8.91
CA ARG A 26 -12.43 21.67 -9.65
C ARG A 26 -11.93 21.11 -10.98
N PHE A 27 -11.89 19.79 -11.15
CA PHE A 27 -11.44 19.13 -12.37
C PHE A 27 -12.59 18.68 -13.29
N ALA A 28 -13.84 18.91 -12.90
CA ALA A 28 -15.01 18.57 -13.72
C ALA A 28 -14.98 19.19 -15.13
N PRO A 29 -14.55 20.46 -15.34
CA PRO A 29 -14.45 21.04 -16.69
C PRO A 29 -13.42 20.32 -17.57
N LEU A 30 -12.31 19.87 -16.97
CA LEU A 30 -11.29 19.09 -17.67
C LEU A 30 -11.86 17.74 -18.09
N LEU A 31 -12.46 16.99 -17.16
CA LEU A 31 -13.12 15.71 -17.45
C LEU A 31 -14.22 15.85 -18.51
N ALA A 32 -14.99 16.93 -18.47
CA ALA A 32 -16.02 17.22 -19.49
C ALA A 32 -15.42 17.52 -20.86
N ALA A 33 -14.29 18.24 -20.93
CA ALA A 33 -13.60 18.57 -22.17
C ALA A 33 -12.99 17.36 -22.87
N LEU A 34 -12.69 16.28 -22.13
CA LEU A 34 -12.24 15.01 -22.71
C LEU A 34 -13.32 14.28 -23.52
N GLY A 35 -14.60 14.59 -23.30
CA GLY A 35 -15.71 13.90 -23.97
C GLY A 35 -15.59 12.37 -23.89
N GLY A 36 -16.08 11.68 -24.93
CA GLY A 36 -15.96 10.22 -25.06
C GLY A 36 -14.56 9.73 -25.48
N LEU A 37 -13.49 10.53 -25.43
CA LEU A 37 -12.14 10.09 -25.85
C LEU A 37 -11.69 8.82 -25.13
N PRO A 38 -11.81 8.69 -23.79
CA PRO A 38 -11.42 7.46 -23.11
C PRO A 38 -12.31 6.26 -23.47
N GLN A 39 -13.57 6.49 -23.87
CA GLN A 39 -14.43 5.44 -24.44
C GLN A 39 -13.96 5.02 -25.84
N ARG A 40 -13.47 5.96 -26.66
CA ARG A 40 -12.89 5.67 -27.99
C ARG A 40 -11.55 4.93 -27.90
N TRP A 41 -10.83 5.05 -26.78
CA TRP A 41 -9.58 4.31 -26.54
C TRP A 41 -9.80 2.86 -26.11
N GLN A 42 -11.05 2.39 -25.96
CA GLN A 42 -11.37 1.02 -25.56
C GLN A 42 -11.15 -0.02 -26.69
N GLU A 43 -9.97 -0.02 -27.32
CA GLU A 43 -9.43 -1.21 -27.97
C GLU A 43 -8.67 -2.02 -26.91
N SER A 44 -9.40 -2.91 -26.24
CA SER A 44 -8.91 -3.99 -25.36
C SER A 44 -7.60 -3.72 -24.61
N ALA A 45 -7.63 -2.83 -23.62
CA ALA A 45 -6.73 -2.99 -22.47
C ALA A 45 -7.08 -4.34 -21.80
N GLY A 46 -6.07 -5.19 -21.59
CA GLY A 46 -6.24 -6.63 -21.37
C GLY A 46 -7.24 -7.06 -20.30
N ALA A 47 -7.89 -8.19 -20.59
CA ALA A 47 -8.68 -9.05 -19.69
C ALA A 47 -9.72 -8.36 -18.80
N GLY A 48 -10.77 -7.84 -19.42
CA GLY A 48 -12.04 -7.57 -18.73
C GLY A 48 -12.84 -6.43 -19.33
N SER A 49 -13.45 -6.63 -20.51
CA SER A 49 -14.49 -5.73 -21.04
C SER A 49 -15.82 -5.82 -20.26
N GLY A 50 -15.79 -6.31 -19.02
CA GLY A 50 -16.95 -6.51 -18.17
C GLY A 50 -17.23 -5.28 -17.33
N SER A 51 -18.48 -4.83 -17.30
CA SER A 51 -18.97 -3.92 -16.26
C SER A 51 -18.47 -4.41 -14.90
N ALA A 52 -17.87 -3.52 -14.11
CA ALA A 52 -17.44 -3.86 -12.75
C ALA A 52 -18.58 -4.52 -11.98
N VAL A 53 -18.31 -5.66 -11.36
CA VAL A 53 -19.29 -6.38 -10.55
C VAL A 53 -19.34 -5.73 -9.17
N ARG A 54 -20.53 -5.48 -8.63
CA ARG A 54 -20.69 -4.90 -7.29
C ARG A 54 -21.03 -5.97 -6.27
N CYS A 55 -20.77 -5.69 -5.00
CA CYS A 55 -21.29 -6.51 -3.91
C CYS A 55 -22.82 -6.57 -3.96
N ALA A 56 -23.38 -7.77 -3.85
CA ALA A 56 -24.82 -8.00 -3.88
C ALA A 56 -25.56 -7.38 -2.67
N GLN A 57 -24.85 -7.15 -1.56
CA GLN A 57 -25.40 -6.52 -0.36
C GLN A 57 -25.33 -4.99 -0.40
N GLY A 58 -24.84 -4.38 -1.49
CA GLY A 58 -24.88 -2.92 -1.65
C GLY A 58 -23.88 -2.13 -0.78
N CYS A 59 -22.82 -2.76 -0.27
CA CYS A 59 -21.80 -2.08 0.55
C CYS A 59 -20.82 -1.17 -0.22
N GLY A 60 -20.91 -1.14 -1.55
CA GLY A 60 -20.06 -0.30 -2.40
C GLY A 60 -18.79 -0.98 -2.94
N GLU A 61 -18.39 -2.15 -2.41
CA GLU A 61 -17.25 -2.90 -2.97
C GLU A 61 -17.48 -3.30 -4.43
N ILE A 62 -16.39 -3.25 -5.21
CA ILE A 62 -16.35 -3.54 -6.64
C ILE A 62 -15.34 -4.66 -6.95
N TYR A 63 -15.61 -5.42 -8.00
CA TYR A 63 -14.85 -6.60 -8.40
C TYR A 63 -14.67 -6.64 -9.92
N CYS A 64 -13.55 -7.22 -10.36
CA CYS A 64 -13.27 -7.42 -11.79
C CYS A 64 -14.14 -8.52 -12.43
N SER A 65 -14.70 -9.41 -11.61
CA SER A 65 -15.51 -10.55 -12.06
C SER A 65 -16.40 -11.08 -10.95
N GLU A 66 -17.43 -11.86 -11.31
CA GLU A 66 -18.24 -12.61 -10.35
C GLU A 66 -17.38 -13.62 -9.56
N ALA A 67 -16.41 -14.25 -10.22
CA ALA A 67 -15.47 -15.14 -9.56
C ALA A 67 -14.70 -14.43 -8.43
N CYS A 68 -14.23 -13.20 -8.65
CA CYS A 68 -13.57 -12.42 -7.59
C CYS A 68 -14.55 -12.00 -6.48
N ARG A 69 -15.78 -11.61 -6.81
CA ARG A 69 -16.82 -11.31 -5.80
C ARG A 69 -17.09 -12.52 -4.93
N ASP A 70 -17.36 -13.66 -5.54
CA ASP A 70 -17.76 -14.89 -4.86
C ASP A 70 -16.59 -15.47 -4.05
N ALA A 71 -15.36 -15.38 -4.57
CA ALA A 71 -14.16 -15.73 -3.81
C ALA A 71 -13.95 -14.81 -2.60
N HIS A 72 -14.19 -13.50 -2.72
CA HIS A 72 -14.09 -12.60 -1.57
C HIS A 72 -15.16 -12.89 -0.52
N LEU A 73 -16.39 -13.17 -0.98
CA LEU A 73 -17.50 -13.56 -0.15
C LEU A 73 -17.20 -14.82 0.65
N GLN A 74 -16.65 -15.85 0.01
CA GLN A 74 -16.26 -17.10 0.68
C GLN A 74 -15.05 -16.92 1.61
N HIS A 75 -14.15 -15.99 1.28
CA HIS A 75 -12.95 -15.74 2.07
C HIS A 75 -13.27 -15.00 3.37
N SER A 76 -13.86 -13.81 3.29
CA SER A 76 -14.03 -12.92 4.45
C SER A 76 -15.21 -11.96 4.34
N HIS A 77 -15.61 -11.60 3.13
CA HIS A 77 -16.60 -10.54 2.92
C HIS A 77 -18.00 -10.93 3.41
N ASN A 78 -18.35 -12.21 3.50
CA ASN A 78 -19.63 -12.64 4.09
C ASN A 78 -19.81 -12.20 5.55
N LEU A 79 -18.72 -12.02 6.30
CA LEU A 79 -18.71 -11.60 7.70
C LEU A 79 -18.34 -10.12 7.88
N LEU A 80 -17.69 -9.51 6.87
CA LEU A 80 -17.17 -8.14 6.93
C LEU A 80 -17.89 -7.16 5.98
N CYS A 81 -18.97 -7.62 5.35
CA CYS A 81 -19.86 -6.76 4.59
C CYS A 81 -20.68 -5.89 5.53
N THR A 82 -20.63 -4.58 5.35
CA THR A 82 -21.45 -3.63 6.11
C THR A 82 -22.85 -3.47 5.53
N GLY A 83 -23.13 -4.04 4.35
CA GLY A 83 -24.32 -3.66 3.59
C GLY A 83 -24.34 -2.15 3.28
N PRO A 84 -25.52 -1.58 2.98
CA PRO A 84 -25.69 -0.13 2.90
C PRO A 84 -25.35 0.53 4.25
N LEU A 85 -24.74 1.71 4.22
CA LEU A 85 -24.37 2.45 5.43
C LEU A 85 -25.58 3.18 6.03
N ASP A 86 -26.55 2.44 6.56
CA ASP A 86 -27.76 2.98 7.18
C ASP A 86 -27.72 2.97 8.72
N ARG A 87 -26.80 2.19 9.31
CA ARG A 87 -26.68 1.99 10.76
C ARG A 87 -25.29 2.36 11.28
N GLU A 88 -25.13 3.61 11.69
CA GLU A 88 -23.88 4.14 12.27
C GLU A 88 -23.48 3.45 13.59
N ASP A 89 -24.43 2.83 14.29
CA ASP A 89 -24.22 2.11 15.55
C ASP A 89 -23.64 0.70 15.38
N HIS A 90 -23.53 0.21 14.15
CA HIS A 90 -23.12 -1.18 13.91
C HIS A 90 -21.64 -1.42 14.30
N PRO A 91 -21.31 -2.46 15.10
CA PRO A 91 -19.95 -2.70 15.59
C PRO A 91 -18.90 -2.82 14.49
N LEU A 92 -19.26 -3.44 13.36
CA LEU A 92 -18.36 -3.56 12.21
C LEU A 92 -18.06 -2.20 11.54
N LEU A 93 -19.03 -1.29 11.51
CA LEU A 93 -18.82 0.03 10.94
C LEU A 93 -17.92 0.87 11.88
N GLN A 94 -18.18 0.82 13.19
CA GLN A 94 -17.31 1.40 14.20
C GLN A 94 -15.89 0.83 14.13
N PHE A 95 -15.74 -0.48 13.91
CA PHE A 95 -14.43 -1.12 13.71
C PHE A 95 -13.69 -0.53 12.51
N LYS A 96 -14.39 -0.33 11.38
CA LYS A 96 -13.79 0.26 10.18
C LYS A 96 -13.38 1.71 10.40
N TYR A 97 -14.17 2.50 11.12
CA TYR A 97 -13.78 3.88 11.49
C TYR A 97 -12.56 3.89 12.41
N HIS A 98 -12.53 3.02 13.43
CA HIS A 98 -11.38 2.86 14.31
C HIS A 98 -10.11 2.46 13.54
N ALA A 99 -10.24 1.56 12.56
CA ALA A 99 -9.13 1.19 11.70
C ALA A 99 -8.63 2.35 10.84
N LEU A 100 -9.53 3.16 10.27
CA LEU A 100 -9.16 4.37 9.50
C LEU A 100 -8.46 5.42 10.36
N GLU A 101 -8.79 5.52 11.64
CA GLU A 101 -8.18 6.48 12.57
C GLU A 101 -6.79 6.04 13.05
N HIS A 102 -6.57 4.73 13.21
CA HIS A 102 -5.37 4.24 13.90
C HIS A 102 -4.42 3.39 13.06
N ALA A 103 -4.92 2.42 12.29
CA ALA A 103 -4.09 1.50 11.51
C ALA A 103 -4.92 0.69 10.51
N ASP A 104 -4.54 0.72 9.24
CA ASP A 104 -5.15 -0.08 8.17
C ASP A 104 -4.92 -1.59 8.33
N THR A 105 -3.84 -2.00 9.00
CA THR A 105 -3.56 -3.40 9.38
C THR A 105 -4.67 -4.03 10.23
N LEU A 106 -5.49 -3.22 10.92
CA LEU A 106 -6.68 -3.70 11.61
C LEU A 106 -7.72 -4.27 10.63
N LEU A 107 -7.88 -3.67 9.44
CA LEU A 107 -8.76 -4.21 8.40
C LEU A 107 -8.26 -5.57 7.90
N LEU A 108 -6.93 -5.73 7.76
CA LEU A 108 -6.32 -7.01 7.41
C LEU A 108 -6.50 -8.05 8.52
N ALA A 109 -6.39 -7.65 9.80
CA ALA A 109 -6.64 -8.54 10.94
C ALA A 109 -8.08 -9.04 10.95
N ALA A 110 -9.05 -8.17 10.69
CA ALA A 110 -10.45 -8.56 10.54
C ALA A 110 -10.64 -9.57 9.40
N GLN A 111 -9.98 -9.38 8.25
CA GLN A 111 -10.01 -10.34 7.15
C GLN A 111 -9.45 -11.71 7.55
N VAL A 112 -8.35 -11.75 8.32
CA VAL A 112 -7.79 -13.00 8.85
C VAL A 112 -8.78 -13.69 9.78
N PHE A 113 -9.41 -12.97 10.71
CA PHE A 113 -10.39 -13.55 11.63
C PHE A 113 -11.61 -14.12 10.89
N ALA A 114 -12.16 -13.38 9.93
CA ALA A 114 -13.25 -13.85 9.09
C ALA A 114 -12.84 -15.08 8.26
N PHE A 115 -11.62 -15.08 7.71
CA PHE A 115 -11.06 -16.22 6.99
C PHE A 115 -10.91 -17.47 7.86
N LEU A 116 -10.37 -17.32 9.08
CA LEU A 116 -10.23 -18.42 10.03
C LEU A 116 -11.59 -19.02 10.40
N ILE A 117 -12.60 -18.18 10.62
CA ILE A 117 -13.99 -18.65 10.89
C ILE A 117 -14.53 -19.44 9.70
N ASN A 118 -14.44 -18.88 8.49
CA ASN A 118 -14.96 -19.55 7.28
C ASN A 118 -14.23 -20.87 7.01
N ARG A 119 -12.91 -20.90 7.21
CA ARG A 119 -12.09 -22.09 7.05
C ARG A 119 -12.38 -23.13 8.12
N ALA A 120 -12.54 -22.74 9.38
CA ALA A 120 -12.92 -23.64 10.47
C ALA A 120 -14.28 -24.31 10.17
N LYS A 121 -15.28 -23.51 9.76
CA LYS A 121 -16.61 -24.01 9.35
C LYS A 121 -16.53 -25.01 8.19
N ALA A 122 -15.65 -24.76 7.22
CA ALA A 122 -15.43 -25.67 6.09
C ALA A 122 -14.76 -27.00 6.50
N THR A 123 -14.03 -27.03 7.61
CA THR A 123 -13.30 -28.21 8.11
C THR A 123 -13.99 -28.90 9.31
N GLY A 124 -15.29 -28.67 9.52
CA GLY A 124 -16.08 -29.32 10.57
C GLY A 124 -16.53 -28.41 11.72
N GLY A 125 -16.05 -27.16 11.76
CA GLY A 125 -16.46 -26.12 12.70
C GLY A 125 -15.92 -26.27 14.13
N GLY A 126 -16.30 -25.32 14.97
CA GLY A 126 -16.06 -25.38 16.41
C GLY A 126 -14.65 -24.99 16.86
N ALA A 127 -14.43 -25.07 18.18
CA ALA A 127 -13.22 -24.58 18.83
C ALA A 127 -11.94 -25.29 18.37
N GLN A 128 -11.96 -26.63 18.28
CA GLN A 128 -10.78 -27.41 17.92
C GLN A 128 -10.25 -27.11 16.51
N ALA A 129 -11.15 -26.96 15.52
CA ALA A 129 -10.77 -26.58 14.17
C ALA A 129 -10.16 -25.17 14.15
N THR A 130 -10.77 -24.25 14.90
CA THR A 130 -10.31 -22.86 15.01
C THR A 130 -8.93 -22.76 15.66
N GLU A 131 -8.72 -23.40 16.80
CA GLU A 131 -7.44 -23.44 17.51
C GLU A 131 -6.31 -24.06 16.66
N THR A 132 -6.64 -25.04 15.83
CA THR A 132 -5.65 -25.64 14.92
C THR A 132 -5.18 -24.64 13.88
N LEU A 133 -6.11 -23.90 13.26
CA LEU A 133 -5.78 -22.85 12.29
C LEU A 133 -5.03 -21.68 12.94
N MET A 134 -5.38 -21.31 14.18
CA MET A 134 -4.64 -20.29 14.94
C MET A 134 -3.17 -20.70 15.13
N ARG A 135 -2.89 -21.95 15.50
CA ARG A 135 -1.52 -22.46 15.64
C ARG A 135 -0.76 -22.51 14.30
N GLU A 136 -1.45 -22.84 13.22
CA GLU A 136 -0.85 -22.81 11.87
C GLU A 136 -0.45 -21.37 11.48
N LEU A 137 -1.26 -20.38 11.85
CA LEU A 137 -0.97 -18.97 11.58
C LEU A 137 0.18 -18.46 12.43
N LEU A 138 0.20 -18.76 13.73
CA LEU A 138 1.27 -18.32 14.64
C LEU A 138 2.59 -19.11 14.48
N CYS A 139 2.78 -19.88 13.41
CA CYS A 139 4.08 -20.47 13.09
C CYS A 139 5.07 -19.46 12.48
N PHE A 140 4.58 -18.31 12.01
CA PHE A 140 5.39 -17.20 11.50
C PHE A 140 5.88 -16.31 12.66
N CYS A 141 6.86 -15.45 12.42
CA CYS A 141 7.37 -14.58 13.48
C CYS A 141 6.24 -13.68 14.02
N HIS A 142 5.98 -13.72 15.33
CA HIS A 142 4.90 -12.94 15.94
C HIS A 142 5.28 -12.52 17.36
N ALA A 143 4.64 -11.46 17.84
CA ALA A 143 4.67 -11.00 19.23
C ALA A 143 3.37 -10.22 19.50
N PRO A 144 2.99 -9.98 20.77
CA PRO A 144 1.94 -9.02 21.07
C PRO A 144 2.23 -7.67 20.36
N PHE A 145 1.21 -7.04 19.79
CA PHE A 145 1.36 -5.87 18.94
C PHE A 145 2.20 -4.77 19.58
N ARG A 146 1.95 -4.48 20.86
CA ARG A 146 2.69 -3.48 21.65
C ARG A 146 4.22 -3.72 21.72
N GLU A 147 4.65 -4.96 21.57
CA GLU A 147 6.06 -5.36 21.55
C GLU A 147 6.63 -5.24 20.13
N ALA A 148 5.83 -5.53 19.11
CA ALA A 148 6.22 -5.47 17.70
C ALA A 148 6.22 -4.05 17.12
N CYS A 149 5.15 -3.29 17.35
CA CYS A 149 4.93 -1.98 16.72
C CYS A 149 5.98 -0.95 17.12
N ARG A 150 6.27 0.00 16.25
CA ARG A 150 7.29 1.03 16.48
C ARG A 150 6.74 2.16 17.34
N ALA A 151 7.57 2.70 18.23
CA ALA A 151 7.25 3.96 18.89
C ALA A 151 7.47 5.13 17.91
N PRO A 152 6.71 6.23 18.02
CA PRO A 152 6.96 7.43 17.24
C PRO A 152 8.41 7.91 17.37
N PRO A 153 8.97 8.55 16.33
CA PRO A 153 10.33 9.09 16.37
C PRO A 153 10.55 9.96 17.61
N GLY A 154 11.67 9.74 18.31
CA GLY A 154 12.00 10.47 19.53
C GLY A 154 11.31 9.99 20.81
N ARG A 155 10.41 8.98 20.74
CA ARG A 155 9.73 8.41 21.91
C ARG A 155 10.24 6.99 22.21
N ALA A 156 10.39 6.68 23.50
CA ALA A 156 10.64 5.31 23.96
C ALA A 156 9.32 4.53 24.09
N LYS A 157 9.39 3.19 24.10
CA LYS A 157 8.25 2.33 24.49
C LYS A 157 8.05 2.41 26.02
N ASP A 158 7.51 3.53 26.47
CA ASP A 158 7.19 3.79 27.87
C ASP A 158 5.80 3.24 28.27
N ALA A 159 5.43 3.40 29.53
CA ALA A 159 4.16 2.90 30.05
C ALA A 159 2.93 3.52 29.36
N GLU A 160 3.02 4.77 28.92
CA GLU A 160 1.93 5.46 28.24
C GLU A 160 1.77 4.96 26.80
N PHE A 161 2.89 4.68 26.10
CA PHE A 161 2.88 4.04 24.79
C PHE A 161 2.19 2.67 24.84
N TYR A 162 2.53 1.86 25.84
CA TYR A 162 1.90 0.55 26.05
C TYR A 162 0.41 0.69 26.36
N ALA A 163 0.02 1.63 27.23
CA ALA A 163 -1.39 1.87 27.56
C ALA A 163 -2.21 2.33 26.34
N HIS A 164 -1.65 3.22 25.52
CA HIS A 164 -2.28 3.68 24.28
C HIS A 164 -2.46 2.52 23.29
N THR A 165 -1.38 1.78 23.03
CA THR A 165 -1.40 0.66 22.08
C THR A 165 -2.36 -0.45 22.52
N ASP A 166 -2.33 -0.82 23.80
CA ASP A 166 -3.27 -1.80 24.36
C ASP A 166 -4.72 -1.28 24.27
N GLY A 167 -4.95 0.03 24.45
CA GLY A 167 -6.26 0.66 24.27
C GLY A 167 -6.80 0.50 22.84
N VAL A 168 -5.99 0.84 21.83
CA VAL A 168 -6.34 0.71 20.40
C VAL A 168 -6.68 -0.75 20.06
N VAL A 169 -5.82 -1.69 20.46
CA VAL A 169 -5.98 -3.13 20.19
C VAL A 169 -7.23 -3.66 20.88
N ASN A 170 -7.43 -3.33 22.16
CA ASN A 170 -8.57 -3.84 22.93
C ASN A 170 -9.90 -3.31 22.41
N HIS A 171 -9.97 -2.05 22.01
CA HIS A 171 -11.18 -1.47 21.43
C HIS A 171 -11.53 -2.13 20.10
N ALA A 172 -10.54 -2.26 19.20
CA ALA A 172 -10.71 -2.92 17.91
C ALA A 172 -11.16 -4.39 18.07
N ALA A 173 -10.48 -5.15 18.94
CA ALA A 173 -10.82 -6.54 19.23
C ALA A 173 -12.25 -6.68 19.77
N GLY A 174 -12.67 -5.78 20.66
CA GLY A 174 -14.03 -5.76 21.21
C GLY A 174 -15.10 -5.53 20.14
N LEU A 175 -14.90 -4.55 19.26
CA LEU A 175 -15.81 -4.25 18.15
C LEU A 175 -15.89 -5.40 17.15
N LEU A 176 -14.74 -5.98 16.77
CA LEU A 176 -14.69 -7.11 15.85
C LEU A 176 -15.38 -8.35 16.44
N ARG A 177 -15.12 -8.66 17.71
CA ARG A 177 -15.79 -9.74 18.42
C ARG A 177 -17.31 -9.54 18.39
N ALA A 178 -17.80 -8.36 18.76
CA ALA A 178 -19.23 -8.05 18.76
C ALA A 178 -19.87 -8.19 17.36
N ALA A 179 -19.12 -7.85 16.30
CA ALA A 179 -19.58 -8.02 14.92
C ALA A 179 -19.65 -9.50 14.49
N LEU A 180 -18.69 -10.33 14.91
CA LEU A 180 -18.57 -11.72 14.44
C LEU A 180 -19.38 -12.73 15.27
N GLU A 181 -19.54 -12.48 16.57
CA GLU A 181 -20.16 -13.41 17.54
C GLU A 181 -21.57 -13.87 17.13
N PRO A 182 -22.47 -13.00 16.61
CA PRO A 182 -23.79 -13.42 16.14
C PRO A 182 -23.76 -14.44 14.99
N HIS A 183 -22.67 -14.48 14.21
CA HIS A 183 -22.54 -15.32 13.02
C HIS A 183 -21.75 -16.60 13.26
N ALA A 184 -20.90 -16.65 14.28
CA ALA A 184 -19.96 -17.75 14.53
C ALA A 184 -19.59 -17.87 16.03
N PRO A 185 -20.55 -18.14 16.92
CA PRO A 185 -20.32 -18.04 18.36
C PRO A 185 -19.26 -19.02 18.88
N GLN A 186 -19.18 -20.23 18.32
CA GLN A 186 -18.20 -21.23 18.76
C GLN A 186 -16.77 -20.87 18.32
N GLU A 187 -16.62 -20.44 17.07
CA GLU A 187 -15.32 -20.03 16.52
C GLU A 187 -14.83 -18.73 17.17
N VAL A 188 -15.71 -17.75 17.37
CA VAL A 188 -15.38 -16.49 18.05
C VAL A 188 -15.01 -16.73 19.51
N ALA A 189 -15.71 -17.62 20.22
CA ALA A 189 -15.32 -17.99 21.58
C ALA A 189 -13.89 -18.57 21.64
N ALA A 190 -13.48 -19.36 20.65
CA ALA A 190 -12.12 -19.90 20.57
C ALA A 190 -11.08 -18.82 20.22
N LEU A 191 -11.36 -17.97 19.22
CA LEU A 191 -10.47 -16.88 18.79
C LEU A 191 -10.16 -15.88 19.93
N PHE A 192 -11.10 -15.69 20.86
CA PHE A 192 -11.00 -14.76 21.97
C PHE A 192 -10.90 -15.45 23.35
N GLN A 193 -10.58 -16.75 23.40
CA GLN A 193 -10.49 -17.50 24.67
C GLN A 193 -9.44 -16.92 25.62
N GLY A 194 -8.30 -16.45 25.08
CA GLY A 194 -7.23 -15.77 25.82
C GLY A 194 -7.43 -14.25 25.94
N GLY A 195 -8.68 -13.76 25.83
CA GLY A 195 -8.97 -12.35 25.67
C GLY A 195 -8.54 -11.86 24.29
N ASN A 196 -7.79 -10.75 24.25
CA ASN A 196 -7.38 -10.11 22.99
C ASN A 196 -5.95 -10.50 22.55
N LEU A 197 -5.32 -11.48 23.21
CA LEU A 197 -3.93 -11.86 22.94
C LEU A 197 -3.74 -12.31 21.49
N PHE A 198 -4.56 -13.25 20.99
CA PHE A 198 -4.43 -13.74 19.62
C PHE A 198 -4.61 -12.62 18.59
N PHE A 199 -5.56 -11.71 18.81
CA PHE A 199 -5.75 -10.53 17.96
C PHE A 199 -4.51 -9.63 17.95
N SER A 200 -3.92 -9.39 19.12
CA SER A 200 -2.67 -8.63 19.28
C SER A 200 -1.48 -9.31 18.59
N GLU A 201 -1.38 -10.65 18.68
CA GLU A 201 -0.32 -11.42 18.02
C GLU A 201 -0.44 -11.42 16.50
N VAL A 202 -1.66 -11.46 15.96
CA VAL A 202 -1.88 -11.33 14.50
C VAL A 202 -1.40 -9.96 14.01
N LEU A 203 -1.67 -8.89 14.76
CA LEU A 203 -1.17 -7.56 14.41
C LEU A 203 0.36 -7.49 14.50
N GLY A 204 0.97 -8.02 15.56
CA GLY A 204 2.43 -8.04 15.65
C GLY A 204 3.09 -8.95 14.61
N MET A 205 2.40 -10.01 14.17
CA MET A 205 2.83 -10.81 13.02
C MET A 205 2.85 -9.98 11.74
N PHE A 206 1.88 -9.08 11.52
CA PHE A 206 1.90 -8.19 10.36
C PHE A 206 3.10 -7.24 10.37
N GLU A 207 3.43 -6.64 11.51
CA GLU A 207 4.61 -5.76 11.65
C GLU A 207 5.91 -6.43 11.21
N TYR A 208 6.04 -7.74 11.43
CA TYR A 208 7.26 -8.48 11.08
C TYR A 208 7.27 -9.08 9.68
N ASN A 209 6.10 -9.41 9.11
CA ASN A 209 6.02 -10.29 7.94
C ASN A 209 5.28 -9.69 6.75
N ASN A 210 4.57 -8.59 6.91
CA ASN A 210 3.83 -8.00 5.79
C ASN A 210 4.78 -7.45 4.74
N ILE A 211 4.29 -7.47 3.51
CA ILE A 211 4.97 -6.94 2.34
C ILE A 211 4.09 -5.86 1.73
N ASP A 212 4.72 -4.78 1.31
CA ASP A 212 4.07 -3.73 0.54
C ASP A 212 3.65 -4.26 -0.83
N VAL A 213 2.37 -4.13 -1.10
CA VAL A 213 1.75 -4.48 -2.36
C VAL A 213 1.69 -3.23 -3.19
N GLU A 214 2.47 -3.19 -4.27
CA GLU A 214 2.36 -2.15 -5.28
C GLU A 214 1.88 -2.77 -6.60
N VAL A 215 0.66 -2.40 -7.01
CA VAL A 215 0.14 -2.75 -8.33
C VAL A 215 0.24 -1.53 -9.23
N ALA A 216 1.14 -1.60 -10.22
CA ALA A 216 1.35 -0.52 -11.17
C ALA A 216 0.08 -0.24 -11.99
N SER A 217 -0.20 1.05 -12.18
CA SER A 217 -1.37 1.48 -12.95
C SER A 217 -1.25 1.08 -14.42
N PRO A 218 -2.27 0.44 -15.02
CA PRO A 218 -2.27 0.11 -16.44
C PRO A 218 -2.38 1.35 -17.33
N LEU A 219 -2.76 2.51 -16.76
CA LEU A 219 -2.95 3.74 -17.52
C LEU A 219 -1.66 4.19 -18.22
N GLY A 220 -0.50 4.06 -17.58
CA GLY A 220 0.77 4.47 -18.19
C GLY A 220 1.01 3.85 -19.56
N ALA A 221 0.90 2.52 -19.66
CA ALA A 221 1.08 1.81 -20.91
C ALA A 221 0.02 2.18 -21.96
N ILE A 222 -1.25 2.35 -21.54
CA ILE A 222 -2.36 2.73 -22.43
C ILE A 222 -2.08 4.11 -23.06
N PHE A 223 -1.71 5.09 -22.24
CA PHE A 223 -1.46 6.46 -22.69
C PHE A 223 -0.21 6.56 -23.56
N ILE A 224 0.87 5.85 -23.21
CA ILE A 224 2.09 5.80 -24.04
C ILE A 224 1.78 5.20 -25.42
N SER A 225 1.12 4.04 -25.46
CA SER A 225 0.75 3.37 -26.71
C SER A 225 -0.13 4.28 -27.59
N ARG A 226 -1.13 4.93 -26.98
CA ARG A 226 -2.02 5.84 -27.71
C ARG A 226 -1.29 7.08 -28.23
N ALA A 227 -0.42 7.69 -27.43
CA ALA A 227 0.36 8.83 -27.86
C ALA A 227 1.28 8.49 -29.03
N GLN A 228 1.93 7.32 -29.02
CA GLN A 228 2.76 6.85 -30.13
C GLN A 228 1.96 6.71 -31.43
N ALA A 229 0.75 6.13 -31.37
CA ALA A 229 -0.12 5.99 -32.53
C ALA A 229 -0.58 7.35 -33.07
N LEU A 230 -0.96 8.28 -32.19
CA LEU A 230 -1.40 9.63 -32.58
C LEU A 230 -0.26 10.46 -33.17
N VAL A 231 0.94 10.39 -32.60
CA VAL A 231 2.14 11.06 -33.15
C VAL A 231 2.41 10.57 -34.58
N ALA A 232 2.34 9.26 -34.82
CA ALA A 232 2.57 8.69 -36.15
C ALA A 232 1.53 9.14 -37.20
N ALA A 233 0.27 9.36 -36.79
CA ALA A 233 -0.82 9.77 -37.68
C ALA A 233 -0.97 11.30 -37.83
N SER A 234 -0.47 12.09 -36.87
CA SER A 234 -0.71 13.53 -36.75
C SER A 234 -0.28 14.37 -37.95
N THR A 235 0.72 13.91 -38.71
CA THR A 235 1.21 14.62 -39.90
C THR A 235 0.27 14.50 -41.10
N SER A 236 -0.59 13.48 -41.12
CA SER A 236 -1.48 13.15 -42.24
C SER A 236 -2.97 13.26 -41.91
N ASP A 237 -3.32 13.25 -40.63
CA ASP A 237 -4.70 13.30 -40.15
C ASP A 237 -4.91 14.45 -39.16
N PRO A 238 -5.64 15.52 -39.55
CA PRO A 238 -5.98 16.63 -38.66
C PRO A 238 -6.75 16.20 -37.41
N GLN A 239 -7.51 15.11 -37.48
CA GLN A 239 -8.24 14.58 -36.32
C GLN A 239 -7.26 13.94 -35.32
N ALA A 240 -6.29 13.16 -35.79
CA ALA A 240 -5.24 12.60 -34.94
C ALA A 240 -4.39 13.71 -34.28
N ALA A 241 -4.11 14.81 -34.99
CA ALA A 241 -3.43 15.97 -34.42
C ALA A 241 -4.24 16.65 -33.29
N ALA A 242 -5.56 16.81 -33.48
CA ALA A 242 -6.44 17.35 -32.46
C ALA A 242 -6.56 16.43 -31.23
N GLU A 243 -6.67 15.12 -31.43
CA GLU A 243 -6.69 14.13 -30.35
C GLU A 243 -5.36 14.08 -29.58
N LEU A 244 -4.22 14.23 -30.27
CA LEU A 244 -2.91 14.32 -29.63
C LEU A 244 -2.81 15.53 -28.70
N GLN A 245 -3.31 16.68 -29.14
CA GLN A 245 -3.34 17.89 -28.32
C GLN A 245 -4.21 17.73 -27.07
N GLN A 246 -5.35 17.05 -27.19
CA GLN A 246 -6.23 16.74 -26.06
C GLN A 246 -5.58 15.75 -25.08
N LEU A 247 -4.91 14.72 -25.60
CA LEU A 247 -4.16 13.76 -24.78
C LEU A 247 -3.01 14.45 -24.04
N GLU A 248 -2.25 15.29 -24.73
CA GLU A 248 -1.15 16.05 -24.13
C GLU A 248 -1.64 16.95 -23.00
N ALA A 249 -2.74 17.68 -23.22
CA ALA A 249 -3.37 18.48 -22.18
C ALA A 249 -3.73 17.61 -20.97
N LEU A 250 -4.34 16.44 -21.19
CA LEU A 250 -4.71 15.54 -20.11
C LEU A 250 -3.52 15.01 -19.30
N VAL A 251 -2.46 14.54 -19.96
CA VAL A 251 -1.31 13.97 -19.23
C VAL A 251 -0.54 15.05 -18.47
N ARG A 252 -0.52 16.29 -18.99
CA ARG A 252 0.03 17.46 -18.26
C ARG A 252 -0.84 17.81 -17.06
N GLU A 253 -2.15 17.82 -17.21
CA GLU A 253 -3.05 18.02 -16.07
C GLU A 253 -2.90 16.93 -15.02
N LYS A 254 -2.83 15.66 -15.44
CA LYS A 254 -2.50 14.55 -14.53
C LYS A 254 -1.22 14.85 -13.78
N GLU A 255 -0.16 15.22 -14.48
CA GLU A 255 1.16 15.40 -13.86
C GLU A 255 1.16 16.57 -12.87
N TRP A 256 0.48 17.65 -13.22
CA TRP A 256 0.28 18.76 -12.31
C TRP A 256 -0.52 18.34 -11.06
N VAL A 257 -1.61 17.58 -11.22
CA VAL A 257 -2.38 17.05 -10.08
C VAL A 257 -1.52 16.11 -9.24
N MET A 258 -0.72 15.23 -9.86
CA MET A 258 0.18 14.34 -9.13
C MET A 258 1.19 15.10 -8.28
N ARG A 259 1.76 16.20 -8.79
CA ARG A 259 2.68 17.03 -8.00
C ARG A 259 1.98 17.82 -6.90
N CYS A 260 0.75 18.27 -7.12
CA CYS A 260 0.02 19.05 -6.12
C CYS A 260 -0.57 18.17 -5.00
N VAL A 261 -1.15 17.03 -5.37
CA VAL A 261 -1.93 16.16 -4.47
C VAL A 261 -1.07 15.03 -3.89
N TRP A 262 0.03 14.66 -4.54
CA TRP A 262 0.90 13.54 -4.16
C TRP A 262 2.39 13.89 -4.21
N GLY A 263 2.75 15.17 -4.21
CA GLY A 263 4.14 15.62 -4.13
C GLY A 263 4.72 15.42 -2.72
N GLU A 264 6.02 15.21 -2.62
CA GLU A 264 6.76 15.12 -1.35
C GLU A 264 6.50 16.35 -0.47
N GLU A 265 6.55 17.56 -1.07
CA GLU A 265 6.32 18.83 -0.37
C GLU A 265 4.88 19.03 0.13
N THR A 266 3.88 18.33 -0.42
CA THR A 266 2.47 18.52 -0.05
C THR A 266 1.84 17.36 0.71
N THR A 267 2.42 16.15 0.63
CA THR A 267 1.88 14.97 1.30
C THR A 267 2.82 14.32 2.31
N GLY A 268 4.14 14.45 2.16
CA GLY A 268 5.11 13.71 2.98
C GLY A 268 5.02 12.19 2.85
N ILE A 269 4.27 11.65 1.87
CA ILE A 269 3.94 10.21 1.78
C ILE A 269 4.98 9.41 0.96
N TYR A 270 5.92 10.06 0.27
CA TYR A 270 6.97 9.38 -0.49
C TYR A 270 8.34 10.05 -0.36
N GLY A 271 8.68 10.57 0.81
CA GLY A 271 10.09 10.81 1.10
C GLY A 271 10.76 9.46 1.30
N ASP A 272 11.72 9.10 0.45
CA ASP A 272 12.69 8.06 0.81
C ASP A 272 13.25 8.44 2.20
N ASP A 273 13.34 7.48 3.13
CA ASP A 273 13.89 7.66 4.50
C ASP A 273 15.28 8.35 4.55
N GLU A 274 15.89 8.63 3.40
CA GLU A 274 17.14 9.37 3.26
C GLU A 274 17.04 10.86 3.62
N ASP A 275 15.87 11.50 3.52
CA ASP A 275 15.77 12.95 3.78
C ASP A 275 15.33 13.30 5.21
N LEU A 276 14.61 12.41 5.90
CA LEU A 276 14.32 12.56 7.33
C LEU A 276 15.61 12.60 8.19
N ALA A 277 16.71 12.02 7.71
CA ALA A 277 18.01 12.07 8.37
C ALA A 277 18.81 13.36 8.09
N LYS A 278 18.53 14.07 6.99
CA LYS A 278 19.26 15.31 6.65
C LYS A 278 18.64 16.54 7.32
N GLU A 279 17.31 16.61 7.40
CA GLU A 279 16.62 17.74 8.03
C GLU A 279 16.74 17.73 9.56
N GLY A 280 16.74 16.55 10.18
CA GLY A 280 16.93 16.41 11.63
C GLY A 280 18.32 16.83 12.15
N ALA A 281 19.32 16.93 11.28
CA ALA A 281 20.67 17.37 11.64
C ALA A 281 20.87 18.89 11.52
N GLN A 282 19.98 19.59 10.80
CA GLN A 282 20.12 21.02 10.51
C GLN A 282 19.21 21.92 11.38
N LEU A 283 18.22 21.33 12.06
CA LEU A 283 17.31 22.03 12.99
C LEU A 283 17.77 22.01 14.46
N LEU A 284 18.96 21.48 14.77
CA LEU A 284 19.51 21.45 16.14
C LEU A 284 20.29 22.71 16.54
N ALA A 285 20.09 23.81 15.83
CA ALA A 285 20.58 25.13 16.21
C ALA A 285 19.62 26.18 15.66
N ASP A 286 18.46 26.35 16.33
CA ASP A 286 17.98 27.67 16.76
C ASP A 286 16.62 27.53 17.47
N ASP A 287 16.55 28.14 18.65
CA ASP A 287 15.40 28.55 19.45
C ASP A 287 14.34 27.52 19.92
N VAL A 288 14.46 27.22 21.21
CA VAL A 288 13.40 26.77 22.12
C VAL A 288 12.34 27.87 22.26
N ASP A 289 11.07 27.47 22.35
CA ASP A 289 9.84 28.27 22.55
C ASP A 289 9.32 29.08 21.36
N THR A 290 8.46 28.45 20.55
CA THR A 290 7.23 29.10 20.08
C THR A 290 6.07 28.10 20.05
N ALA A 291 4.96 28.47 20.68
CA ALA A 291 3.69 27.77 20.60
C ALA A 291 3.25 27.64 19.13
N MET A 292 2.83 26.43 18.74
CA MET A 292 2.16 26.14 17.47
C MET A 292 0.91 27.03 17.35
N GLY A 293 1.06 28.16 16.67
CA GLY A 293 -0.05 28.96 16.17
C GLY A 293 -0.35 28.51 14.76
N ASP A 294 -1.35 27.65 14.60
CA ASP A 294 -1.92 27.30 13.29
C ASP A 294 -2.56 28.55 12.68
N ASP A 295 -1.87 29.21 11.73
CA ASP A 295 -2.44 30.30 10.93
C ASP A 295 -2.85 29.77 9.54
N PRO A 296 -4.13 29.40 9.34
CA PRO A 296 -4.61 28.81 8.09
C PRO A 296 -4.48 29.73 6.87
N VAL A 297 -4.23 31.03 7.07
CA VAL A 297 -4.06 32.00 5.97
C VAL A 297 -2.67 31.91 5.35
N GLN A 298 -1.66 31.50 6.12
CA GLN A 298 -0.29 31.37 5.64
C GLN A 298 -0.10 30.07 4.83
N ASP A 299 -0.67 28.97 5.32
CA ASP A 299 -0.69 27.68 4.61
C ASP A 299 -1.43 27.75 3.28
N GLN A 300 -2.53 28.50 3.22
CA GLN A 300 -3.30 28.70 1.98
C GLN A 300 -2.47 29.39 0.88
N LYS A 301 -1.60 30.35 1.26
CA LYS A 301 -0.74 31.12 0.33
C LYS A 301 0.45 30.30 -0.15
N VAL A 302 1.07 29.53 0.74
CA VAL A 302 2.17 28.61 0.39
C VAL A 302 1.66 27.52 -0.57
N ALA A 303 0.49 26.95 -0.29
CA ALA A 303 -0.16 25.98 -1.18
C ALA A 303 -0.48 26.57 -2.57
N THR A 304 -0.90 27.84 -2.66
CA THR A 304 -1.19 28.46 -3.97
C THR A 304 0.06 28.76 -4.80
N ALA A 305 1.16 29.17 -4.15
CA ALA A 305 2.44 29.39 -4.82
C ALA A 305 3.03 28.06 -5.34
N ALA A 306 3.06 27.02 -4.50
CA ALA A 306 3.55 25.69 -4.88
C ALA A 306 2.76 25.09 -6.05
N MET A 307 1.43 25.25 -6.05
CA MET A 307 0.59 24.82 -7.18
C MET A 307 0.90 25.58 -8.48
N ALA A 308 1.23 26.86 -8.40
CA ALA A 308 1.61 27.68 -9.55
C ALA A 308 2.99 27.30 -10.10
N ASP A 309 3.96 27.04 -9.22
CA ASP A 309 5.30 26.60 -9.60
C ASP A 309 5.27 25.20 -10.22
N ALA A 310 4.52 24.27 -9.64
CA ALA A 310 4.27 22.95 -10.22
C ALA A 310 3.68 23.07 -11.63
N ARG A 311 2.77 24.03 -11.86
CA ARG A 311 2.16 24.27 -13.16
C ARG A 311 3.20 24.71 -14.21
N ILE A 312 4.10 25.61 -13.82
CA ILE A 312 5.19 26.10 -14.68
C ILE A 312 6.13 24.94 -15.02
N GLN A 313 6.55 24.16 -14.03
CA GLN A 313 7.44 23.02 -14.25
C GLN A 313 6.83 22.01 -15.22
N VAL A 314 5.57 21.64 -15.03
CA VAL A 314 4.87 20.69 -15.91
C VAL A 314 4.68 21.25 -17.33
N SER A 315 4.50 22.56 -17.48
CA SER A 315 4.42 23.21 -18.80
C SER A 315 5.72 23.14 -19.59
N GLN A 316 6.87 23.07 -18.91
CA GLN A 316 8.20 23.00 -19.52
C GLN A 316 8.63 21.58 -19.90
N MET A 317 7.94 20.55 -19.40
CA MET A 317 8.26 19.16 -19.72
C MET A 317 7.95 18.84 -21.19
N THR A 318 8.76 17.99 -21.81
CA THR A 318 8.45 17.43 -23.13
C THR A 318 7.29 16.44 -23.03
N LEU A 319 6.58 16.21 -24.14
CA LEU A 319 5.52 15.19 -24.19
C LEU A 319 6.04 13.81 -23.73
N GLU A 320 7.26 13.43 -24.13
CA GLU A 320 7.87 12.17 -23.70
C GLU A 320 8.09 12.12 -22.18
N GLN A 321 8.56 13.21 -21.57
CA GLN A 321 8.75 13.29 -20.12
C GLN A 321 7.42 13.14 -19.37
N VAL A 322 6.37 13.83 -19.82
CA VAL A 322 5.05 13.77 -19.17
C VAL A 322 4.40 12.40 -19.34
N LEU A 323 4.58 11.76 -20.50
CA LEU A 323 4.07 10.40 -20.75
C LEU A 323 4.77 9.32 -19.92
N LYS A 324 6.07 9.50 -19.64
CA LYS A 324 6.84 8.60 -18.78
C LYS A 324 6.59 8.83 -17.28
N ALA A 325 5.97 9.96 -16.91
CA ALA A 325 5.67 10.24 -15.51
C ALA A 325 4.66 9.21 -14.95
N ALA A 326 4.91 8.74 -13.74
CA ALA A 326 4.17 7.64 -13.14
C ALA A 326 2.67 7.99 -12.96
N TRP A 327 1.82 7.01 -13.24
CA TRP A 327 0.41 7.05 -12.84
C TRP A 327 0.28 6.49 -11.42
N PRO A 328 -0.72 6.94 -10.64
CA PRO A 328 -0.88 6.48 -9.26
C PRO A 328 -1.07 4.96 -9.22
N SER A 329 -0.09 4.26 -8.63
CA SER A 329 -0.16 2.83 -8.32
C SER A 329 -1.20 2.58 -7.23
N LEU A 330 -1.71 1.35 -7.17
CA LEU A 330 -2.42 0.89 -5.99
C LEU A 330 -1.39 0.40 -4.97
N HIS A 331 -1.41 1.00 -3.79
CA HIS A 331 -0.62 0.54 -2.64
C HIS A 331 -1.52 -0.21 -1.66
N GLY A 332 -0.93 -1.16 -0.96
CA GLY A 332 -1.57 -1.88 0.13
C GLY A 332 -0.56 -2.73 0.88
N THR A 333 -1.03 -3.47 1.86
CA THR A 333 -0.21 -4.39 2.64
C THR A 333 -0.77 -5.80 2.53
N GLY A 334 0.12 -6.80 2.46
CA GLY A 334 -0.29 -8.19 2.28
C GLY A 334 0.60 -9.16 3.05
N PHE A 335 -0.05 -10.18 3.61
CA PHE A 335 0.65 -11.32 4.21
C PHE A 335 0.78 -12.46 3.19
N PHE A 336 2.02 -12.77 2.79
CA PHE A 336 2.33 -13.83 1.84
C PHE A 336 3.15 -14.93 2.52
N SER A 337 2.48 -16.00 2.94
CA SER A 337 3.07 -17.10 3.72
C SER A 337 4.33 -17.74 3.14
N SER A 338 4.51 -17.72 1.83
CA SER A 338 5.73 -18.23 1.18
C SER A 338 6.89 -17.26 1.27
N VAL A 339 6.61 -15.96 1.18
CA VAL A 339 7.64 -14.90 1.19
C VAL A 339 8.02 -14.50 2.62
N ALA A 340 7.08 -14.59 3.56
CA ALA A 340 7.33 -14.46 5.01
C ALA A 340 8.36 -15.48 5.55
N ARG A 341 8.77 -16.48 4.76
CA ARG A 341 9.82 -17.47 5.09
C ARG A 341 11.18 -17.15 4.46
N MET A 342 11.26 -16.16 3.58
CA MET A 342 12.49 -15.80 2.88
C MET A 342 13.27 -14.78 3.70
N ASN A 343 14.51 -15.13 4.06
CA ASN A 343 15.38 -14.24 4.81
C ASN A 343 15.93 -13.08 3.96
N HIS A 344 16.48 -12.09 4.65
CA HIS A 344 17.12 -10.94 4.02
C HIS A 344 18.54 -11.24 3.50
N SER A 345 18.88 -10.69 2.34
CA SER A 345 20.26 -10.45 1.91
C SER A 345 20.38 -9.11 1.19
N CYS A 346 21.44 -8.33 1.44
CA CYS A 346 21.76 -7.12 0.65
C CYS A 346 22.29 -7.45 -0.75
N ALA A 347 22.50 -8.74 -1.04
CA ALA A 347 22.75 -9.31 -2.36
C ALA A 347 21.78 -10.51 -2.53
N PRO A 348 20.49 -10.26 -2.76
CA PRO A 348 19.48 -11.30 -2.82
C PRO A 348 19.63 -12.15 -4.09
N ASN A 349 19.11 -13.38 -4.05
CA ASN A 349 18.99 -14.25 -5.23
C ASN A 349 17.56 -14.33 -5.76
N MET A 350 16.59 -13.76 -5.04
CA MET A 350 15.19 -13.66 -5.43
C MET A 350 14.73 -12.19 -5.54
N LYS A 351 13.83 -11.91 -6.48
CA LYS A 351 13.09 -10.66 -6.62
C LYS A 351 11.60 -10.91 -6.49
N ILE A 352 10.90 -10.00 -5.81
CA ILE A 352 9.46 -10.04 -5.59
C ILE A 352 8.80 -8.92 -6.41
N GLU A 353 7.79 -9.25 -7.19
CA GLU A 353 7.07 -8.31 -8.04
C GLU A 353 5.57 -8.64 -8.10
N PHE A 354 4.75 -7.66 -8.48
CA PHE A 354 3.32 -7.82 -8.76
C PHE A 354 3.02 -7.57 -10.25
N PRO A 355 3.46 -8.46 -11.16
CA PRO A 355 3.47 -8.17 -12.59
C PRO A 355 2.07 -8.18 -13.24
N SER A 356 1.04 -8.68 -12.55
CA SER A 356 -0.21 -9.12 -13.17
C SER A 356 -1.42 -8.24 -12.86
N ASN A 357 -1.29 -6.90 -12.85
CA ASN A 357 -2.37 -5.95 -12.51
C ASN A 357 -3.27 -6.49 -11.38
N SER A 358 -2.65 -6.97 -10.31
CA SER A 358 -3.28 -7.62 -9.17
C SER A 358 -2.25 -7.81 -8.07
N ALA A 359 -2.71 -8.03 -6.84
CA ALA A 359 -1.90 -8.43 -5.69
C ALA A 359 -1.40 -9.90 -5.80
N CYS A 360 -1.20 -10.40 -7.02
CA CYS A 360 -0.59 -11.69 -7.27
C CYS A 360 0.93 -11.52 -7.28
N LEU A 361 1.55 -11.96 -6.18
CA LEU A 361 2.98 -11.90 -5.99
C LEU A 361 3.69 -12.95 -6.85
N THR A 362 4.71 -12.52 -7.58
CA THR A 362 5.65 -13.38 -8.31
C THR A 362 7.03 -13.27 -7.70
N ALA A 363 7.60 -14.40 -7.28
CA ALA A 363 8.98 -14.50 -6.81
C ALA A 363 9.84 -15.13 -7.90
N THR A 364 10.81 -14.38 -8.42
CA THR A 364 11.68 -14.79 -9.54
C THR A 364 13.12 -14.85 -9.08
N SER A 365 13.84 -15.93 -9.39
CA SER A 365 15.28 -16.00 -9.18
C SER A 365 16.00 -15.05 -10.13
N ILE A 366 16.81 -14.14 -9.59
CA ILE A 366 17.63 -13.19 -10.37
C ILE A 366 19.06 -13.69 -10.59
N LEU A 367 19.42 -14.79 -9.93
CA LEU A 367 20.69 -15.48 -10.06
C LEU A 367 20.45 -16.99 -10.20
N ASN A 368 21.48 -17.73 -10.63
CA ASN A 368 21.44 -19.19 -10.57
C ASN A 368 21.46 -19.62 -9.09
N VAL A 369 20.50 -20.44 -8.68
CA VAL A 369 20.38 -20.96 -7.32
C VAL A 369 20.67 -22.46 -7.31
N ALA A 370 21.66 -22.89 -6.52
CA ALA A 370 21.99 -24.31 -6.39
C ALA A 370 21.01 -25.06 -5.47
N ALA A 371 20.93 -26.39 -5.61
CA ALA A 371 20.13 -27.20 -4.70
C ALA A 371 20.67 -27.09 -3.26
N GLY A 372 19.79 -26.71 -2.32
CA GLY A 372 20.15 -26.49 -0.91
C GLY A 372 20.65 -25.07 -0.59
N GLU A 373 20.77 -24.19 -1.59
CA GLU A 373 21.02 -22.77 -1.37
C GLU A 373 19.76 -22.07 -0.83
N GLU A 374 19.94 -21.18 0.13
CA GLU A 374 18.86 -20.42 0.73
C GLU A 374 18.32 -19.37 -0.23
N LEU A 375 17.00 -19.22 -0.30
CA LEU A 375 16.34 -18.16 -1.06
C LEU A 375 16.23 -16.90 -0.21
N CYS A 376 16.84 -15.82 -0.68
CA CYS A 376 16.85 -14.54 0.02
C CYS A 376 16.29 -13.41 -0.84
N ILE A 377 15.55 -12.51 -0.20
CA ILE A 377 15.04 -11.26 -0.78
C ILE A 377 15.71 -10.06 -0.08
N SER A 378 15.56 -8.86 -0.61
CA SER A 378 15.90 -7.64 0.15
C SER A 378 14.66 -7.14 0.88
N TYR A 379 14.82 -6.70 2.13
CA TYR A 379 13.76 -6.10 2.93
C TYR A 379 13.79 -4.58 2.85
N ILE A 380 14.90 -4.04 2.35
CA ILE A 380 15.22 -2.62 2.32
C ILE A 380 15.73 -2.26 0.93
N ASP A 381 15.80 -0.96 0.66
CA ASP A 381 16.56 -0.47 -0.48
C ASP A 381 18.04 -0.88 -0.38
N GLN A 382 18.56 -1.34 -1.51
CA GLN A 382 19.90 -1.90 -1.67
C GLN A 382 20.94 -0.84 -2.08
N GLU A 383 20.52 0.35 -2.49
CA GLU A 383 21.42 1.40 -2.98
C GLU A 383 22.13 2.15 -1.85
N ALA A 384 21.55 2.16 -0.64
CA ALA A 384 22.15 2.76 0.55
C ALA A 384 23.48 2.09 0.97
N ASP A 385 24.31 2.83 1.71
CA ASP A 385 25.59 2.34 2.24
C ASP A 385 25.41 1.29 3.37
N VAL A 386 26.46 0.50 3.65
CA VAL A 386 26.41 -0.60 4.64
C VAL A 386 25.92 -0.19 6.03
N GLN A 387 26.26 1.02 6.50
CA GLN A 387 25.88 1.49 7.83
C GLN A 387 24.40 1.84 7.85
N THR A 388 23.91 2.51 6.80
CA THR A 388 22.49 2.83 6.62
C THR A 388 21.66 1.56 6.47
N ARG A 389 22.09 0.60 5.64
CA ARG A 389 21.41 -0.70 5.50
C ARG A 389 21.32 -1.46 6.81
N ARG A 390 22.41 -1.55 7.57
CA ARG A 390 22.39 -2.21 8.90
C ARG A 390 21.49 -1.48 9.89
N ARG A 391 21.48 -0.15 9.88
CA ARG A 391 20.59 0.64 10.73
C ARG A 391 19.12 0.35 10.43
N ARG A 392 18.72 0.32 9.16
CA ARG A 392 17.37 -0.08 8.72
C ARG A 392 17.04 -1.51 9.13
N LEU A 393 18.00 -2.44 9.03
CA LEU A 393 17.79 -3.86 9.40
C LEU A 393 17.73 -4.11 10.91
N LEU A 394 18.29 -3.22 11.74
CA LEU A 394 18.09 -3.28 13.19
C LEU A 394 16.62 -3.14 13.57
N GLU A 395 15.81 -2.49 12.73
CA GLU A 395 14.36 -2.39 12.94
C GLU A 395 13.67 -3.75 12.77
N TYR A 396 14.27 -4.66 12.02
CA TYR A 396 13.86 -6.08 11.92
C TYR A 396 14.50 -6.93 13.03
N GLY A 397 15.24 -6.32 13.95
CA GLY A 397 15.84 -7.00 15.11
C GLY A 397 17.13 -7.76 14.83
N PHE A 398 17.81 -7.54 13.69
CA PHE A 398 19.07 -8.22 13.38
C PHE A 398 20.11 -7.33 12.69
N THR A 399 21.37 -7.76 12.72
CA THR A 399 22.46 -7.13 11.97
C THR A 399 22.85 -8.02 10.80
N CYS A 400 22.78 -7.49 9.57
CA CYS A 400 23.11 -8.26 8.38
C CYS A 400 24.62 -8.57 8.27
N SER A 401 24.91 -9.85 7.99
CA SER A 401 26.24 -10.42 7.77
C SER A 401 26.39 -11.08 6.39
N CYS A 402 25.57 -10.69 5.40
CA CYS A 402 25.69 -11.21 4.04
C CYS A 402 27.05 -10.88 3.41
N SER A 403 27.41 -11.58 2.33
CA SER A 403 28.68 -11.42 1.61
C SER A 403 28.97 -9.96 1.26
N ARG A 404 28.00 -9.24 0.69
CA ARG A 404 28.13 -7.82 0.34
C ARG A 404 28.51 -6.95 1.54
N CYS A 405 27.82 -7.12 2.68
CA CYS A 405 28.12 -6.34 3.90
C CYS A 405 29.53 -6.64 4.43
N LEU A 406 29.96 -7.91 4.43
CA LEU A 406 31.30 -8.31 4.88
C LEU A 406 32.41 -7.77 3.96
N GLU A 407 32.17 -7.76 2.65
CA GLU A 407 33.09 -7.18 1.67
C GLU A 407 33.22 -5.66 1.81
N GLU A 408 32.10 -4.95 1.97
CA GLU A 408 32.07 -3.50 2.17
C GLU A 408 32.78 -3.07 3.47
N ASP A 409 32.59 -3.80 4.58
CA ASP A 409 33.33 -3.59 5.83
C ASP A 409 34.84 -3.77 5.64
N SER A 410 35.23 -4.86 4.95
CA SER A 410 36.63 -5.17 4.67
C SER A 410 37.30 -4.07 3.82
N MET A 411 36.57 -3.52 2.86
CA MET A 411 37.04 -2.40 2.04
C MET A 411 37.19 -1.11 2.87
N ALA A 412 36.24 -0.82 3.76
CA ALA A 412 36.31 0.33 4.66
C ALA A 412 37.53 0.25 5.59
N LEU A 413 37.79 -0.91 6.18
CA LEU A 413 38.97 -1.16 7.03
C LEU A 413 40.28 -0.94 6.27
N ARG A 414 40.40 -1.47 5.04
CA ARG A 414 41.59 -1.27 4.19
C ARG A 414 41.81 0.21 3.85
N LYS A 415 40.73 0.97 3.58
CA LYS A 415 40.81 2.42 3.32
C LYS A 415 41.28 3.19 4.56
N ALA A 416 40.77 2.86 5.75
CA ALA A 416 41.21 3.46 7.00
C ALA A 416 42.71 3.20 7.26
N GLN A 417 43.15 1.94 7.14
CA GLN A 417 44.56 1.56 7.32
C GLN A 417 45.51 2.29 6.35
N LYS A 418 45.08 2.56 5.11
CA LYS A 418 45.87 3.34 4.14
C LYS A 418 45.95 4.83 4.46
N ARG A 419 44.97 5.41 5.16
CA ARG A 419 44.98 6.82 5.59
C ARG A 419 45.84 7.07 6.83
N LEU A 420 46.08 6.01 7.61
CA LEU A 420 46.94 6.02 8.81
C LEU A 420 48.43 5.79 8.49
N LYS A 421 48.76 5.36 7.26
CA LYS A 421 50.12 5.25 6.73
C LYS A 421 50.43 6.47 5.88
#